data_AF-X1DXI8-F1
#
_entry.id   AF-X1DXI8-F1
#
_cell.length_a   1.000
_cell.length_b   1.000
_cell.length_c   1.000
_cell.angle_alpha   90.00
_cell.angle_beta   90.00
_cell.angle_gamma   90.00
#
_symmetry.space_group_name_H-M   'P 1'
#
loop_
_entity.id
_entity.type
_entity.pdbx_description
1 polymer ?
#
loop_
_entity_poly.entity_id
_entity_poly.type
_entity_poly.pdbx_seq_one_letter_code
_entity_poly.pdbx_strand_id
1 'polypeptide(L)'
;MEYCFKWDYLEVYHGETLDSLIGRYCGTTLPPVINSTDPSGALTLLWSSDFSINRSGFIISIQTQSGPLPIELISFTAEYSGGYVEVDWTVASESNNNYFTIERSTDCYSWDEIERIEGLGTHNHHISYNYSDTRPLTGVSYYRLK
;
A
#
# COMPACT_ATOMS: atom_id res chain seq x y z
N MET A 1 21.46 33.18 5.96
CA MET A 1 20.48 32.54 6.85
C MET A 1 19.19 33.30 6.71
N GLU A 2 18.34 32.87 5.78
CA GLU A 2 17.06 33.53 5.49
C GLU A 2 16.06 32.99 6.52
N TYR A 3 15.74 33.83 7.51
CA TYR A 3 14.72 33.48 8.50
C TYR A 3 13.41 33.34 7.76
N CYS A 4 12.79 32.17 7.89
CA CYS A 4 11.48 31.89 7.35
C CYS A 4 10.54 33.05 7.67
N PHE A 5 10.01 33.72 6.64
CA PHE A 5 9.13 34.87 6.83
C PHE A 5 8.04 34.46 7.82
N LYS A 6 7.95 35.19 8.94
CA LYS A 6 7.16 34.83 10.12
C LYS A 6 5.68 34.51 9.84
N TRP A 7 5.20 34.84 8.65
CA TRP A 7 3.79 34.88 8.29
C TRP A 7 3.42 33.95 7.12
N ASP A 8 4.33 33.75 6.16
CA ASP A 8 4.10 32.92 4.97
C ASP A 8 4.96 31.66 5.00
N TYR A 9 4.33 30.51 5.19
CA TYR A 9 5.03 29.23 5.24
C TYR A 9 4.13 28.05 4.89
N LEU A 10 4.78 26.95 4.49
CA LEU A 10 4.20 25.63 4.30
C LEU A 10 4.80 24.69 5.34
N GLU A 11 3.97 24.07 6.16
CA GLU A 11 4.36 22.96 7.02
C GLU A 11 3.89 21.64 6.43
N VAL A 12 4.74 20.62 6.59
CA VAL A 12 4.45 19.25 6.19
C VAL A 12 4.48 18.39 7.44
N TYR A 13 3.43 17.62 7.65
CA TYR A 13 3.25 16.72 8.78
C TYR A 13 3.16 15.28 8.30
N HIS A 14 3.62 14.39 9.17
CA HIS A 14 3.59 12.96 8.99
C HIS A 14 2.24 12.40 9.45
N GLY A 15 1.52 11.72 8.55
CA GLY A 15 0.20 11.15 8.84
C GLY A 15 -0.97 12.11 8.60
N GLU A 16 -2.14 11.73 9.10
CA GLU A 16 -3.42 12.42 8.89
C GLU A 16 -3.65 13.63 9.80
N THR A 17 -2.80 13.82 10.82
CA THR A 17 -2.95 14.86 11.84
C THR A 17 -1.77 15.84 11.83
N LEU A 18 -1.91 16.94 12.58
CA LEU A 18 -0.88 17.97 12.75
C LEU A 18 0.07 17.67 13.92
N ASP A 19 0.16 16.42 14.36
CA ASP A 19 0.89 16.05 15.59
C ASP A 19 2.39 15.78 15.35
N SER A 20 2.77 15.44 14.11
CA SER A 20 4.15 15.05 13.77
C SER A 20 4.72 15.90 12.64
N LEU A 21 5.34 17.04 12.98
CA LEU A 21 5.92 17.97 12.00
C LEU A 21 7.20 17.39 11.35
N ILE A 22 7.21 17.30 10.02
CA ILE A 22 8.40 16.96 9.21
C ILE A 22 9.26 18.21 9.01
N GLY A 23 8.64 19.33 8.66
CA GLY A 23 9.37 20.57 8.41
C GLY A 23 8.49 21.74 8.03
N ARG A 24 9.05 22.94 8.20
CA ARG A 24 8.46 24.23 7.80
C ARG A 24 9.32 24.84 6.68
N TYR A 25 8.67 25.24 5.60
CA TYR A 25 9.28 25.70 4.35
C TYR A 25 8.71 27.05 3.92
N CYS A 26 9.56 27.87 3.30
CA CYS A 26 9.26 29.25 2.92
C CYS A 26 10.41 29.81 2.06
N GLY A 27 10.18 30.98 1.46
CA GLY A 27 11.14 31.59 0.54
C GLY A 27 11.15 30.87 -0.80
N THR A 28 12.29 30.88 -1.48
CA THR A 28 12.43 30.33 -2.85
C THR A 28 13.24 29.04 -2.91
N THR A 29 13.74 28.54 -1.78
CA THR A 29 14.49 27.29 -1.73
C THR A 29 13.52 26.11 -1.75
N LEU A 30 13.69 25.23 -2.74
CA LEU A 30 12.87 24.02 -2.83
C LEU A 30 13.16 23.08 -1.64
N PRO A 31 12.12 22.55 -0.98
CA PRO A 31 12.28 21.47 -0.01
C PRO A 31 12.95 20.23 -0.63
N PRO A 32 13.63 19.38 0.17
CA PRO A 32 13.99 18.05 -0.28
C PRO A 32 12.73 17.23 -0.60
N VAL A 33 12.88 16.14 -1.35
CA VAL A 33 11.79 15.17 -1.55
C VAL A 33 11.38 14.58 -0.20
N ILE A 34 10.07 14.61 0.09
CA ILE A 34 9.49 14.08 1.33
C ILE A 34 8.73 12.81 0.97
N ASN A 35 9.10 11.70 1.59
CA ASN A 35 8.40 10.42 1.45
C ASN A 35 7.52 10.19 2.69
N SER A 36 6.27 9.78 2.48
CA SER A 36 5.46 9.30 3.60
C SER A 36 5.98 7.94 4.05
N THR A 37 6.26 7.81 5.34
CA THR A 37 6.49 6.53 6.01
C THR A 37 5.31 6.13 6.91
N ASP A 38 4.19 6.86 6.83
CA ASP A 38 3.03 6.59 7.68
C ASP A 38 2.32 5.34 7.14
N PRO A 39 1.82 4.42 7.99
CA PRO A 39 1.11 3.23 7.53
C PRO A 39 -0.13 3.52 6.67
N SER A 40 -0.78 4.68 6.86
CA SER A 40 -1.88 5.14 6.00
C SER A 40 -1.40 5.67 4.64
N GLY A 41 -0.10 5.97 4.52
CA GLY A 41 0.49 6.69 3.39
C GLY A 41 0.24 8.21 3.41
N ALA A 42 -0.38 8.75 4.45
CA ALA A 42 -0.79 10.15 4.48
C ALA A 42 0.37 11.13 4.79
N LEU A 43 0.25 12.33 4.24
CA LEU A 43 1.00 13.52 4.63
C LEU A 43 0.01 14.67 4.75
N THR A 44 0.09 15.44 5.83
CA THR A 44 -0.78 16.59 6.05
C THR A 44 -0.02 17.88 5.75
N LEU A 45 -0.60 18.73 4.92
CA LEU A 45 -0.01 20.00 4.49
C LEU A 45 -0.76 21.15 5.17
N LEU A 46 -0.04 21.99 5.91
CA LEU A 46 -0.58 23.23 6.48
C LEU A 46 0.07 24.42 5.79
N TRP A 47 -0.76 25.24 5.15
CA TRP A 47 -0.32 26.48 4.55
C TRP A 47 -0.83 27.67 5.35
N SER A 48 0.08 28.57 5.71
CA SER A 48 -0.23 29.85 6.35
C SER A 48 0.24 30.98 5.45
N SER A 49 -0.63 31.98 5.28
CA SER A 49 -0.29 33.26 4.64
C SER A 49 -0.96 34.42 5.38
N ASP A 50 -0.49 35.64 5.13
CA ASP A 50 -1.10 36.87 5.63
C ASP A 50 -1.60 37.80 4.51
N PHE A 51 -2.16 38.95 4.90
CA PHE A 51 -2.64 39.98 3.96
C PHE A 51 -1.51 40.88 3.42
N SER A 52 -0.24 40.52 3.63
CA SER A 52 0.90 41.37 3.29
C SER A 52 1.37 41.17 1.83
N ILE A 53 2.68 41.36 1.56
CA ILE A 53 3.26 41.37 0.22
C ILE A 53 3.12 40.00 -0.44
N ASN A 54 2.32 39.94 -1.50
CA ASN A 54 2.15 38.73 -2.31
C ASN A 54 3.43 38.40 -3.09
N ARG A 55 3.92 37.17 -2.93
CA ARG A 55 5.04 36.60 -3.71
C ARG A 55 4.54 35.44 -4.57
N SER A 56 5.43 34.90 -5.40
CA SER A 56 5.19 33.65 -6.13
C SER A 56 4.83 32.53 -5.13
N GLY A 57 3.72 31.83 -5.40
CA GLY A 57 3.30 30.66 -4.62
C GLY A 57 4.13 29.42 -4.93
N PHE A 58 3.63 28.26 -4.54
CA PHE A 58 4.28 26.97 -4.77
C PHE A 58 3.45 26.06 -5.69
N ILE A 59 4.13 25.09 -6.29
CA ILE A 59 3.52 23.94 -6.98
C ILE A 59 4.01 22.70 -6.24
N ILE A 60 3.09 21.86 -5.78
CA ILE A 60 3.41 20.57 -5.15
C ILE A 60 3.09 19.47 -6.15
N SER A 61 4.07 18.61 -6.43
CA SER A 61 3.87 17.36 -7.16
C SER A 61 3.85 16.21 -6.16
N ILE A 62 2.73 15.48 -6.10
CA ILE A 62 2.58 14.30 -5.26
C ILE A 62 2.61 13.08 -6.18
N GLN A 63 3.51 12.14 -5.87
CA GLN A 63 3.64 10.89 -6.59
C GLN A 63 3.63 9.74 -5.58
N THR A 64 2.87 8.69 -5.89
CA THR A 64 2.94 7.45 -5.11
C THR A 64 4.22 6.72 -5.52
N GLN A 65 5.13 6.52 -4.57
CA GLN A 65 6.26 5.61 -4.79
C GLN A 65 5.73 4.19 -4.65
N SER A 66 5.32 3.56 -5.75
CA SER A 66 5.17 2.12 -5.76
C SER A 66 6.58 1.52 -5.70
N GLY A 67 7.02 1.09 -4.52
CA GLY A 67 7.86 -0.11 -4.50
C GLY A 67 7.10 -1.24 -5.20
N PRO A 68 7.75 -2.30 -5.67
CA PRO A 68 6.99 -3.52 -5.99
C PRO A 68 6.09 -3.76 -4.78
N LEU A 69 4.80 -3.97 -5.01
CA LEU A 69 3.94 -4.52 -3.96
C LEU A 69 4.74 -5.66 -3.32
N PRO A 70 4.65 -5.87 -2.00
CA PRO A 70 5.46 -6.88 -1.32
C PRO A 70 5.36 -8.26 -1.99
N ILE A 71 4.36 -8.47 -2.85
CA ILE A 71 4.27 -9.59 -3.77
C ILE A 71 3.88 -9.10 -5.18
N GLU A 72 4.55 -9.62 -6.21
CA GLU A 72 4.17 -9.46 -7.62
C GLU A 72 3.52 -10.78 -8.11
N LEU A 73 2.21 -10.79 -8.29
CA LEU A 73 1.45 -11.99 -8.68
C LEU A 73 1.45 -12.17 -10.22
N ILE A 74 1.89 -13.34 -10.69
CA ILE A 74 1.84 -13.73 -12.12
C ILE A 74 0.50 -14.37 -12.45
N SER A 75 0.04 -15.31 -11.62
CA SER A 75 -1.17 -16.08 -11.89
C SER A 75 -1.84 -16.51 -10.61
N PHE A 76 -3.17 -16.62 -10.66
CA PHE A 76 -4.00 -17.23 -9.64
C PHE A 76 -5.15 -17.97 -10.32
N THR A 77 -5.29 -19.26 -10.04
CA THR A 77 -6.34 -20.12 -10.59
C THR A 77 -6.99 -20.91 -9.46
N ALA A 78 -8.31 -21.11 -9.57
CA ALA A 78 -9.08 -21.95 -8.67
C ALA A 78 -9.96 -22.87 -9.52
N GLU A 79 -9.58 -24.15 -9.63
CA GLU A 79 -10.22 -25.12 -10.53
C GLU A 79 -10.90 -26.24 -9.75
N TYR A 80 -12.18 -26.46 -10.02
CA TYR A 80 -12.93 -27.56 -9.41
C TYR A 80 -12.65 -28.86 -10.16
N SER A 81 -12.13 -29.86 -9.44
CA SER A 81 -11.86 -31.19 -9.99
C SER A 81 -12.09 -32.25 -8.91
N GLY A 82 -12.79 -33.33 -9.24
CA GLY A 82 -12.87 -34.51 -8.37
C GLY A 82 -13.50 -34.29 -6.98
N GLY A 83 -14.26 -33.21 -6.76
CA GLY A 83 -14.91 -32.92 -5.47
C GLY A 83 -14.16 -31.93 -4.58
N TYR A 84 -13.02 -31.42 -5.02
CA TYR A 84 -12.25 -30.38 -4.35
C TYR A 84 -11.95 -29.22 -5.33
N VAL A 85 -11.52 -28.08 -4.80
CA VAL A 85 -11.01 -26.98 -5.61
C VAL A 85 -9.51 -26.87 -5.41
N GLU A 86 -8.77 -26.95 -6.50
CA GLU A 86 -7.33 -26.74 -6.54
C GLU A 86 -7.06 -25.24 -6.74
N VAL A 87 -6.35 -24.63 -5.79
CA VAL A 87 -5.96 -23.22 -5.83
C VAL A 87 -4.46 -23.14 -6.07
N ASP A 88 -4.08 -22.63 -7.24
CA ASP A 88 -2.69 -22.47 -7.65
C ASP A 88 -2.36 -21.00 -7.86
N TRP A 89 -1.19 -20.59 -7.38
CA TRP A 89 -0.68 -19.26 -7.69
C TRP A 89 0.82 -19.23 -7.88
N THR A 90 1.25 -18.30 -8.73
CA THR A 90 2.66 -18.05 -8.99
C THR A 90 2.94 -16.57 -8.78
N VAL A 91 4.01 -16.28 -8.05
CA VAL A 91 4.53 -14.92 -7.86
C VAL A 91 5.81 -14.75 -8.65
N ALA A 92 6.04 -13.58 -9.24
CA ALA A 92 7.30 -13.19 -9.89
C ALA A 92 8.36 -12.82 -8.85
N SER A 93 7.93 -12.21 -7.74
CA SER A 93 8.76 -11.86 -6.60
C SER A 93 7.90 -11.72 -5.34
N GLU A 94 8.54 -11.92 -4.19
CA GLU A 94 8.00 -11.66 -2.85
C GLU A 94 9.07 -10.95 -2.01
N SER A 95 8.66 -10.04 -1.12
CA SER A 95 9.53 -9.22 -0.30
C SER A 95 8.93 -9.12 1.09
N ASN A 96 9.65 -9.65 2.08
CA ASN A 96 9.20 -9.77 3.47
C ASN A 96 7.82 -10.44 3.61
N ASN A 97 7.53 -11.42 2.75
CA ASN A 97 6.28 -12.15 2.78
C ASN A 97 6.30 -13.23 3.88
N ASN A 98 5.47 -13.08 4.90
CA ASN A 98 5.37 -14.06 5.97
C ASN A 98 4.47 -15.24 5.56
N TYR A 99 3.28 -14.96 5.01
CA TYR A 99 2.33 -15.98 4.57
C TYR A 99 1.32 -15.40 3.59
N PHE A 100 0.73 -16.28 2.79
CA PHE A 100 -0.48 -16.04 2.03
C PHE A 100 -1.68 -16.51 2.83
N THR A 101 -2.73 -15.70 2.85
CA THR A 101 -4.03 -16.10 3.38
C THR A 101 -4.94 -16.48 2.22
N ILE A 102 -5.49 -17.68 2.25
CA ILE A 102 -6.49 -18.12 1.28
C ILE A 102 -7.86 -17.87 1.90
N GLU A 103 -8.65 -17.06 1.22
CA GLU A 103 -10.01 -16.73 1.64
C GLU A 103 -11.02 -17.20 0.60
N ARG A 104 -12.19 -17.63 1.07
CA ARG A 104 -13.30 -18.12 0.25
C ARG A 104 -14.59 -17.38 0.55
N SER A 105 -15.42 -17.18 -0.47
CA SER A 105 -16.70 -16.47 -0.36
C SER A 105 -17.79 -17.09 -1.24
N THR A 106 -19.06 -16.85 -0.89
CA THR A 106 -20.24 -17.16 -1.74
C THR A 106 -20.80 -15.92 -2.44
N ASP A 107 -20.42 -14.72 -2.00
CA ASP A 107 -21.04 -13.45 -2.40
C ASP A 107 -20.05 -12.37 -2.84
N CYS A 108 -18.73 -12.62 -2.73
CA CYS A 108 -17.63 -11.68 -2.93
C CYS A 108 -17.55 -10.52 -1.91
N TYR A 109 -18.43 -10.48 -0.91
CA TYR A 109 -18.46 -9.45 0.13
C TYR A 109 -17.97 -9.99 1.48
N SER A 110 -18.44 -11.17 1.85
CA SER A 110 -18.12 -11.87 3.10
C SER A 110 -17.12 -12.98 2.81
N TRP A 111 -15.97 -12.94 3.45
CA TRP A 111 -14.84 -13.84 3.17
C TRP A 111 -14.46 -14.63 4.42
N ASP A 112 -14.45 -15.95 4.29
CA ASP A 112 -13.95 -16.87 5.30
C ASP A 112 -12.49 -17.20 5.00
N GLU A 113 -11.62 -17.03 5.99
CA GLU A 113 -10.24 -17.54 5.94
C GLU A 113 -10.27 -19.07 6.03
N ILE A 114 -9.74 -19.74 5.00
CA ILE A 114 -9.74 -21.21 4.93
C ILE A 114 -8.36 -21.84 5.12
N GLU A 115 -7.28 -21.10 4.84
CA GLU A 115 -5.91 -21.58 5.05
C GLU A 115 -4.90 -20.43 5.12
N ARG A 116 -3.76 -20.67 5.79
CA ARG A 116 -2.54 -19.86 5.67
C ARG A 116 -1.38 -20.69 5.17
N ILE A 117 -0.73 -20.24 4.11
CA ILE A 117 0.45 -20.87 3.54
C ILE A 117 1.66 -19.98 3.77
N GLU A 118 2.66 -20.48 4.50
CA GLU A 118 3.90 -19.76 4.76
C GLU A 118 4.56 -19.31 3.44
N GLY A 119 4.89 -18.03 3.37
CA GLY A 119 5.70 -17.46 2.31
C GLY A 119 7.16 -17.80 2.55
N LEU A 120 8.01 -17.62 1.54
CA LEU A 120 9.45 -17.87 1.71
C LEU A 120 10.20 -16.57 2.10
N GLY A 121 9.50 -15.46 2.39
CA GLY A 121 10.12 -14.20 2.81
C GLY A 121 10.46 -13.30 1.63
N THR A 122 11.75 -13.12 1.35
CA THR A 122 12.25 -12.23 0.29
C THR A 122 12.91 -13.06 -0.82
N HIS A 123 12.24 -13.13 -1.97
CA HIS A 123 12.69 -13.82 -3.17
C HIS A 123 12.37 -13.02 -4.43
N ASN A 124 13.28 -13.07 -5.39
CA ASN A 124 13.20 -12.30 -6.64
C ASN A 124 13.15 -13.22 -7.88
N HIS A 125 12.54 -14.39 -7.75
CA HIS A 125 12.31 -15.33 -8.84
C HIS A 125 10.92 -15.97 -8.72
N HIS A 126 10.51 -16.69 -9.77
CA HIS A 126 9.18 -17.29 -9.82
C HIS A 126 9.03 -18.37 -8.74
N ILE A 127 8.03 -18.22 -7.88
CA ILE A 127 7.65 -19.23 -6.87
C ILE A 127 6.20 -19.59 -7.09
N SER A 128 5.93 -20.89 -7.14
CA SER A 128 4.58 -21.44 -7.29
C SER A 128 4.17 -22.14 -6.00
N TYR A 129 2.92 -21.88 -5.61
CA TYR A 129 2.27 -22.41 -4.43
C TYR A 129 0.95 -23.06 -4.84
N ASN A 130 0.48 -23.99 -4.01
CA ASN A 130 -0.71 -24.78 -4.27
C ASN A 130 -1.44 -25.10 -2.96
N TYR A 131 -2.77 -25.17 -3.03
CA TYR A 131 -3.63 -25.58 -1.94
C TYR A 131 -4.89 -26.28 -2.46
N SER A 132 -5.31 -27.37 -1.82
CA SER A 132 -6.54 -28.10 -2.16
C SER A 132 -7.65 -27.86 -1.12
N ASP A 133 -8.71 -27.15 -1.52
CA ASP A 133 -9.93 -27.02 -0.72
C ASP A 133 -10.79 -28.28 -0.87
N THR A 134 -10.69 -29.17 0.11
CA THR A 134 -11.42 -30.45 0.15
C THR A 134 -12.89 -30.33 0.56
N ARG A 135 -13.35 -29.13 0.93
CA ARG A 135 -14.73 -28.89 1.37
C ARG A 135 -15.29 -27.63 0.69
N PRO A 136 -15.32 -27.57 -0.65
CA PRO A 136 -15.81 -26.40 -1.36
C PRO A 136 -17.29 -26.18 -1.06
N LEU A 137 -17.74 -24.92 -1.17
CA LEU A 137 -19.14 -24.59 -0.91
C LEU A 137 -20.02 -25.09 -2.06
N THR A 138 -21.26 -25.45 -1.74
CA THR A 138 -22.21 -25.88 -2.75
C THR A 138 -22.62 -24.70 -3.63
N GLY A 139 -22.53 -24.86 -4.95
CA GLY A 139 -22.81 -23.80 -5.90
C GLY A 139 -21.54 -23.04 -6.30
N VAL A 140 -21.65 -21.73 -6.48
CA VAL A 140 -20.51 -20.89 -6.86
C VAL A 140 -19.70 -20.54 -5.62
N SER A 141 -18.39 -20.79 -5.67
CA SER A 141 -17.42 -20.36 -4.68
C SER A 141 -16.41 -19.41 -5.31
N TYR A 142 -16.03 -18.37 -4.60
CA TYR A 142 -15.00 -17.41 -4.99
C TYR A 142 -13.80 -17.55 -4.08
N TYR A 143 -12.59 -17.39 -4.63
CA TYR A 143 -11.33 -17.53 -3.90
C TYR A 143 -10.46 -16.29 -4.14
N ARG A 144 -9.69 -15.88 -3.12
CA ARG A 144 -8.68 -14.83 -3.24
C ARG A 144 -7.49 -15.09 -2.32
N LEU A 145 -6.37 -14.44 -2.64
CA LEU A 145 -5.21 -14.32 -1.76
C LEU A 145 -5.24 -12.99 -1.02
N LYS A 146 -4.70 -12.99 0.19
CA LYS A 146 -4.46 -11.79 1.01
C LYS A 146 -3.13 -11.88 1.74
#